data_AF-A0A969FPT0-F1
#
_entry.id   AF-A0A969FPT0-F1
#
_cell.length_a   1.000
_cell.length_b   1.000
_cell.length_c   1.000
_cell.angle_alpha   90.00
_cell.angle_beta   90.00
_cell.angle_gamma   90.00
#
_symmetry.space_group_name_H-M   'P 1'
#
loop_
_entity.id
_entity.type
_entity.pdbx_description
1 polymer ?
#
loop_
_entity_poly.entity_id
_entity_poly.type
_entity_poly.pdbx_seq_one_letter_code
_entity_poly.pdbx_strand_id
1 'polypeptide(L)'
;MPVPLKILQVVPSISRVYGGPSQMIRGFSAALARAGAEVTVLTTNSNGDNGQPPLDVPLDRPVEQDGYHVRYFPCSLFRRYKFSPALLIWL
;
A
#
# COMPACT_ATOMS: atom_id res chain seq x y z
N MET A 1 13.13 8.65 -25.25
CA MET A 1 12.96 7.48 -24.37
C MET A 1 11.47 7.18 -24.27
N PRO A 2 11.04 5.91 -24.24
CA PRO A 2 9.62 5.59 -24.06
C PRO A 2 9.11 6.13 -22.72
N VAL A 3 7.85 6.58 -22.69
CA VAL A 3 7.20 7.01 -21.44
C VAL A 3 6.99 5.77 -20.56
N PRO A 4 7.40 5.80 -19.28
CA PRO A 4 7.25 4.65 -18.39
C PRO A 4 5.76 4.34 -18.17
N LEU A 5 5.44 3.04 -18.09
CA LEU A 5 4.09 2.58 -17.74
C LEU A 5 3.78 3.00 -16.29
N LYS A 6 2.65 3.69 -16.08
CA LYS A 6 2.18 4.09 -14.75
C LYS A 6 1.19 3.07 -14.21
N ILE A 7 1.46 2.52 -13.03
CA ILE A 7 0.68 1.44 -12.42
C ILE A 7 0.21 1.88 -11.04
N LEU A 8 -1.11 1.90 -10.84
CA LEU A 8 -1.74 2.10 -9.53
C LEU A 8 -2.21 0.74 -8.99
N GLN A 9 -1.67 0.32 -7.85
CA GLN A 9 -2.04 -0.92 -7.17
C GLN A 9 -2.81 -0.57 -5.90
N VAL A 10 -4.06 -0.99 -5.81
CA VAL A 10 -4.90 -0.73 -4.64
C VAL A 10 -5.04 -2.03 -3.85
N VAL A 11 -4.48 -2.07 -2.64
CA VAL A 11 -4.54 -3.24 -1.76
C VAL A 11 -4.95 -2.84 -0.36
N PRO A 12 -5.77 -3.62 0.34
CA PRO A 12 -6.31 -3.20 1.63
C PRO A 12 -5.25 -3.10 2.72
N SER A 13 -4.16 -3.89 2.66
CA SER A 13 -3.07 -3.87 3.65
C SER A 13 -1.77 -4.47 3.13
N ILE A 14 -0.65 -3.91 3.57
CA ILE A 14 0.71 -4.44 3.27
C ILE A 14 1.52 -4.86 4.50
N SER A 15 0.92 -4.85 5.69
CA SER A 15 1.59 -5.33 6.91
C SER A 15 1.97 -6.80 6.77
N ARG A 16 3.20 -7.15 7.17
CA ARG A 16 3.71 -8.53 7.15
C ARG A 16 2.90 -9.49 8.02
N VAL A 17 2.14 -8.97 9.01
CA VAL A 17 1.27 -9.76 9.89
C VAL A 17 0.19 -10.52 9.11
N TYR A 18 -0.21 -10.03 7.93
CA TYR A 18 -1.23 -10.68 7.09
C TYR A 18 -0.67 -11.76 6.15
N GLY A 19 0.63 -12.06 6.22
CA GLY A 19 1.23 -13.21 5.54
C GLY A 19 1.48 -13.02 4.03
N GLY A 20 1.25 -14.09 3.27
CA GLY A 20 1.67 -14.24 1.87
C GLY A 20 1.28 -13.09 0.93
N PRO A 21 0.02 -12.62 0.89
CA PRO A 21 -0.40 -11.54 0.00
C PRO A 21 0.35 -10.23 0.23
N SER A 22 0.62 -9.88 1.49
CA SER A 22 1.35 -8.66 1.84
C SER A 22 2.85 -8.73 1.50
N GLN A 23 3.44 -9.92 1.49
CA GLN A 23 4.81 -10.09 0.99
C GLN A 23 4.85 -10.06 -0.55
N MET A 24 3.87 -10.71 -1.19
CA MET A 24 3.75 -10.76 -2.64
C MET A 24 3.64 -9.36 -3.24
N ILE A 25 2.75 -8.50 -2.73
CA ILE A 25 2.58 -7.16 -3.30
C ILE A 25 3.88 -6.34 -3.25
N ARG A 26 4.63 -6.38 -2.14
CA ARG A 26 5.90 -5.66 -2.00
C ARG A 26 6.93 -6.13 -3.02
N GLY A 27 7.09 -7.45 -3.18
CA GLY A 27 8.01 -8.03 -4.15
C GLY A 27 7.59 -7.75 -5.60
N PHE A 28 6.28 -7.79 -5.87
CA PHE A 28 5.73 -7.53 -7.19
C PHE A 28 5.88 -6.05 -7.60
N SER A 29 5.56 -5.11 -6.72
CA SER A 29 5.76 -3.68 -6.95
C SER A 29 7.22 -3.35 -7.23
N ALA A 30 8.16 -3.89 -6.44
CA ALA A 30 9.58 -3.71 -6.64
C ALA A 30 10.07 -4.33 -7.96
N ALA A 31 9.55 -5.50 -8.35
CA ALA A 31 9.91 -6.12 -9.63
C ALA A 31 9.45 -5.28 -10.83
N LEU A 32 8.22 -4.75 -10.79
CA LEU A 32 7.69 -3.87 -11.82
C LEU A 32 8.47 -2.54 -11.91
N ALA A 33 8.82 -1.96 -10.76
CA ALA A 33 9.66 -0.76 -10.71
C ALA A 33 11.03 -1.00 -11.37
N ARG A 34 11.70 -2.13 -11.05
CA ARG A 34 12.96 -2.52 -11.71
C ARG A 34 12.83 -2.78 -13.21
N ALA A 35 11.63 -3.12 -13.69
CA ALA A 35 11.35 -3.25 -15.12
C ALA A 35 11.07 -1.90 -15.81
N GLY A 36 11.16 -0.78 -15.09
CA GLY A 36 11.00 0.58 -15.62
C GLY A 36 9.57 1.14 -15.51
N ALA A 37 8.67 0.50 -14.75
CA ALA A 37 7.35 1.04 -14.48
C ALA A 37 7.36 2.04 -13.31
N GLU A 38 6.51 3.06 -13.38
CA GLU A 38 6.22 3.95 -12.24
C GLU A 38 5.07 3.34 -11.43
N VAL A 39 5.39 2.70 -10.30
CA VAL A 39 4.41 2.01 -9.47
C VAL A 39 4.04 2.84 -8.25
N THR A 40 2.73 2.99 -8.02
CA THR A 40 2.17 3.55 -6.79
C THR A 40 1.22 2.54 -6.14
N VAL A 41 1.44 2.24 -4.87
CA VAL A 41 0.59 1.38 -4.05
C VAL A 41 -0.25 2.25 -3.14
N LEU A 42 -1.57 2.11 -3.21
CA LEU A 42 -2.50 2.66 -2.22
C LEU A 42 -2.87 1.57 -1.23
N THR A 43 -2.74 1.87 0.05
CA THR A 43 -3.07 0.91 1.09
C THR A 43 -3.46 1.59 2.39
N THR A 44 -4.03 0.83 3.32
CA THR A 44 -4.26 1.34 4.67
C THR A 44 -3.05 1.06 5.57
N ASN A 45 -2.93 1.81 6.65
CA ASN A 45 -1.99 1.51 7.74
C ASN A 45 -2.46 0.35 8.65
N SER A 46 -3.41 -0.48 8.20
CA SER A 46 -3.89 -1.63 9.00
C SER A 46 -2.75 -2.62 9.29
N ASN A 47 -2.77 -3.14 10.52
CA ASN A 47 -1.76 -4.04 11.03
C ASN A 47 -2.43 -5.05 11.97
N GLY A 48 -2.52 -6.31 11.57
CA GLY A 48 -3.28 -7.34 12.28
C GLY A 48 -4.79 -7.09 12.40
N ASP A 49 -5.51 -8.10 12.88
CA ASP A 49 -6.97 -8.07 13.02
C ASP A 49 -7.42 -7.89 14.48
N ASN A 50 -6.54 -8.11 15.46
CA ASN A 50 -6.89 -8.19 16.88
C ASN A 50 -5.89 -7.44 17.78
N GLY A 51 -6.23 -6.20 18.14
CA GLY A 51 -5.54 -5.45 19.19
C GLY A 51 -4.16 -4.88 18.84
N GLN A 52 -3.61 -5.16 17.65
CA GLN A 52 -2.35 -4.53 17.24
C GLN A 52 -2.56 -3.05 16.90
N PRO A 53 -1.63 -2.15 17.27
CA PRO A 53 -1.66 -0.77 16.79
C PRO A 53 -1.47 -0.73 15.26
N PRO A 54 -2.04 0.26 14.56
CA PRO A 54 -1.76 0.50 13.15
C PRO A 54 -0.25 0.60 12.88
N LEU A 55 0.16 0.41 11.64
CA LEU A 55 1.55 0.67 11.24
C LEU A 55 1.93 2.11 11.56
N ASP A 56 3.09 2.30 12.17
CA ASP A 56 3.71 3.60 12.38
C ASP A 56 4.39 4.04 11.07
N VAL A 57 3.58 4.62 10.18
CA VAL A 57 3.99 5.04 8.84
C VAL A 57 3.40 6.41 8.53
N PRO A 58 4.08 7.22 7.70
CA PRO A 58 3.51 8.47 7.23
C PRO A 58 2.18 8.26 6.50
N LEU A 59 1.15 8.99 6.93
CA LEU A 59 -0.16 9.02 6.27
C LEU A 59 -0.25 10.18 5.28
N ASP A 60 -1.11 10.04 4.28
CA ASP A 60 -1.50 11.11 3.34
C ASP A 60 -0.35 11.76 2.55
N ARG A 61 0.76 11.04 2.41
CA ARG A 61 1.86 11.39 1.50
C ARG A 61 2.50 10.15 0.90
N PRO A 62 3.07 10.24 -0.32
CA PRO A 62 3.85 9.16 -0.89
C PRO A 62 5.09 8.88 -0.03
N VAL A 63 5.37 7.60 0.16
CA VAL A 63 6.57 7.06 0.80
C VAL A 63 7.30 6.25 -0.27
N GLU A 64 8.54 6.62 -0.58
CA GLU A 64 9.36 5.85 -1.52
C GLU A 64 9.88 4.57 -0.85
N GLN A 65 9.75 3.45 -1.55
CA GLN A 65 10.17 2.14 -1.09
C GLN A 65 10.64 1.30 -2.28
N ASP A 66 11.88 0.81 -2.27
CA ASP A 66 12.39 -0.19 -3.22
C ASP A 66 12.08 0.15 -4.70
N GLY A 67 12.12 1.43 -5.07
CA GLY A 67 11.85 1.95 -6.43
C GLY A 67 10.38 2.20 -6.77
N TYR A 68 9.45 1.99 -5.83
CA TYR A 68 8.02 2.30 -5.98
C TYR A 68 7.54 3.24 -4.88
N HIS A 69 6.34 3.81 -5.03
CA HIS A 69 5.71 4.65 -4.02
C HIS A 69 4.61 3.92 -3.28
N VAL A 70 4.46 4.19 -1.98
CA VAL A 70 3.33 3.75 -1.17
C VAL A 70 2.64 4.97 -0.57
N ARG A 71 1.33 5.05 -0.68
CA ARG A 71 0.52 6.01 0.06
C ARG A 71 -0.35 5.27 1.06
N TYR A 72 -0.15 5.57 2.33
CA TYR A 72 -0.91 4.99 3.43
C TYR A 72 -2.09 5.88 3.79
N PHE A 73 -3.24 5.26 3.97
CA PHE A 73 -4.46 5.89 4.47
C PHE A 73 -4.83 5.33 5.84
N PRO A 74 -5.49 6.12 6.71
CA PRO A 74 -6.00 5.60 7.96
C PRO A 74 -7.06 4.51 7.71
N CYS A 75 -6.91 3.37 8.37
CA CYS A 75 -7.95 2.33 8.40
C CYS A 75 -9.06 2.73 9.39
N SER A 76 -10.32 2.71 8.94
CA SER A 76 -11.49 3.04 9.77
C SER A 76 -11.80 1.97 10.83
N LEU A 77 -12.70 2.29 11.77
CA LEU A 77 -13.05 1.49 12.97
C LEU A 77 -13.46 0.04 12.67
N PHE A 78 -13.92 -0.28 11.46
CA PHE A 78 -14.22 -1.66 11.02
C PHE A 78 -13.00 -2.31 10.35
N ARG A 79 -11.94 -2.54 11.14
CA ARG A 79 -10.64 -3.07 10.67
C ARG A 79 -10.71 -4.39 9.90
N ARG A 80 -11.76 -5.20 10.11
CA ARG A 80 -11.98 -6.46 9.39
C ARG A 80 -12.07 -6.28 7.87
N TYR A 81 -12.67 -5.18 7.42
CA TYR A 81 -12.79 -4.87 5.99
C TYR A 81 -11.68 -3.95 5.48
N LYS A 82 -10.81 -3.48 6.39
CA LYS A 82 -9.67 -2.59 6.08
C LYS A 82 -10.09 -1.36 5.26
N PHE A 83 -11.31 -0.86 5.53
CA PHE A 83 -11.93 0.20 4.77
C PHE A 83 -11.39 1.57 5.16
N SER A 84 -11.20 2.46 4.18
CA SER A 84 -10.76 3.84 4.39
C SER A 84 -11.57 4.82 3.55
N PRO A 85 -12.36 5.71 4.16
CA PRO A 85 -13.02 6.80 3.45
C PRO A 85 -12.02 7.75 2.78
N ALA A 86 -10.87 7.98 3.40
CA ALA A 86 -9.82 8.84 2.85
C ALA A 86 -9.24 8.27 1.54
N LEU A 87 -9.06 6.94 1.48
CA LEU A 87 -8.67 6.26 0.25
C LEU A 87 -9.74 6.43 -0.83
N LEU A 88 -11.02 6.24 -0.48
CA LEU A 88 -12.14 6.39 -1.43
C LEU A 88 -12.24 7.81 -2.00
N ILE A 89 -12.03 8.84 -1.18
CA ILE A 89 -12.06 10.25 -1.61
C ILE A 89 -10.87 10.59 -2.52
N TRP A 90 -9.73 9.92 -2.32
CA TRP A 90 -8.52 10.17 -3.11
C TRP A 90 -8.60 9.58 -4.52
N LEU A 91 -9.31 8.46 -4.68
CA LEU A 91 -9.41 7.69 -5.93
C LEU A 91 -10.30 8.40 -6.96
#